data_AF-A0A7W1G9R7-F1
#
_entry.id   AF-A0A7W1G9R7-F1
#
_cell.length_a   1.000
_cell.length_b   1.000
_cell.length_c   1.000
_cell.angle_alpha   90.00
_cell.angle_beta   90.00
_cell.angle_gamma   90.00
#
_symmetry.space_group_name_H-M   'P 1'
#
loop_
_entity.id
_entity.type
_entity.pdbx_description
1 polymer ?
#
loop_
_entity_poly.entity_id
_entity_poly.type
_entity_poly.pdbx_seq_one_letter_code
_entity_poly.pdbx_strand_id
1 'polypeptide(L)'
;MQAEKTLNPHTIEDADNKVPSYSWYALGVLTLVYTLNFLDRSLIYILFTPIKREMALTDLQLALLGSTSFVIFYTLLGIPFGRLADRVNRKRMIAAGLAIWSLFSGLTGFADGFWEIFACRVMVGVGEATLGPAALSLLSDYFPLRLR
;
A
#
# COMPACT_ATOMS: atom_id res chain seq x y z
N MET A 1 -18.78 55.93 12.56
CA MET A 1 -19.51 55.33 11.44
C MET A 1 -18.53 55.19 10.28
N GLN A 2 -17.49 54.33 10.29
CA GLN A 2 -17.32 52.92 10.67
C GLN A 2 -18.34 51.96 10.03
N ALA A 3 -17.78 50.92 9.40
CA ALA A 3 -18.35 49.92 8.47
C ALA A 3 -18.59 50.51 7.06
N GLU A 4 -17.87 50.15 5.99
CA GLU A 4 -17.54 48.80 5.55
C GLU A 4 -16.33 48.87 4.58
N LYS A 5 -15.12 48.66 5.12
CA LYS A 5 -13.89 48.52 4.33
C LYS A 5 -13.23 47.22 4.74
N THR A 6 -13.73 46.09 4.26
CA THR A 6 -13.00 44.82 4.13
C THR A 6 -13.84 43.83 3.29
N LEU A 7 -13.96 44.04 1.98
CA LEU A 7 -14.05 42.91 1.08
C LEU A 7 -12.63 42.72 0.52
N ASN A 8 -11.87 41.83 1.16
CA ASN A 8 -10.53 41.49 0.73
C ASN A 8 -10.63 40.70 -0.60
N PRO A 9 -10.13 41.24 -1.73
CA PRO A 9 -10.26 40.58 -3.03
C PRO A 9 -9.28 39.40 -3.22
N HIS A 10 -8.44 39.08 -2.25
CA HIS A 10 -7.47 37.97 -2.35
C HIS A 10 -8.05 36.56 -2.20
N THR A 11 -9.37 36.38 -2.05
CA THR A 11 -9.96 35.04 -1.82
C THR A 11 -10.50 34.36 -3.08
N ILE A 12 -10.41 34.99 -4.26
CA ILE A 12 -10.88 34.41 -5.55
C ILE A 12 -9.73 34.23 -6.54
N GLU A 13 -8.49 34.20 -6.07
CA GLU A 13 -7.30 34.05 -6.90
C GLU A 13 -6.56 32.73 -6.60
N ASP A 14 -7.26 31.60 -6.63
CA ASP A 14 -6.66 30.27 -6.74
C ASP A 14 -7.52 29.33 -7.63
N ALA A 15 -8.39 29.92 -8.47
CA ALA A 15 -9.36 29.19 -9.29
C ALA A 15 -8.75 28.51 -10.54
N ASP A 16 -7.44 28.60 -10.77
CA ASP A 16 -6.74 27.92 -11.87
C ASP A 16 -5.51 27.14 -11.37
N ASN A 17 -5.64 26.39 -10.29
CA ASN A 17 -4.61 25.41 -9.92
C ASN A 17 -4.79 24.16 -10.79
N LYS A 18 -4.40 24.25 -12.06
CA LYS A 18 -4.40 23.09 -12.98
C LYS A 18 -3.60 21.97 -12.32
N VAL A 19 -4.27 20.85 -12.09
CA VAL A 19 -3.63 19.67 -11.51
C VAL A 19 -2.41 19.33 -12.37
N PRO A 20 -1.17 19.36 -11.82
CA PRO A 20 0.02 19.11 -12.61
C PRO A 20 -0.10 17.77 -13.34
N SER A 21 0.36 17.67 -14.59
CA SER A 21 0.34 16.41 -15.35
C SER A 21 1.06 15.26 -14.61
N TYR A 22 2.00 15.60 -13.73
CA TYR A 22 2.68 14.67 -12.83
C TYR A 22 1.75 14.01 -11.80
N SER A 23 0.71 14.71 -11.33
CA SER A 23 -0.27 14.12 -10.40
C SER A 23 -1.08 13.00 -11.05
N TRP A 24 -1.43 13.13 -12.34
CA TRP A 24 -2.09 12.07 -13.11
C TRP A 24 -1.17 10.87 -13.35
N TYR A 25 0.11 11.10 -13.63
CA TYR A 25 1.11 10.04 -13.70
C TYR A 25 1.23 9.30 -12.36
N ALA A 26 1.34 10.04 -11.25
CA ALA A 26 1.42 9.46 -9.91
C ALA A 26 0.16 8.66 -9.55
N LEU A 27 -1.03 9.16 -9.90
CA LEU A 27 -2.29 8.44 -9.75
C LEU A 27 -2.29 7.13 -10.54
N GLY A 28 -1.87 7.15 -11.81
CA GLY A 28 -1.76 5.96 -12.64
C GLY A 28 -0.82 4.91 -12.04
N VAL A 29 0.37 5.33 -11.59
CA VAL A 29 1.33 4.43 -10.92
C VAL A 29 0.76 3.86 -9.64
N LEU A 30 0.19 4.70 -8.77
CA LEU A 30 -0.41 4.25 -7.50
C LEU A 30 -1.57 3.28 -7.75
N THR A 31 -2.39 3.54 -8.77
CA THR A 31 -3.49 2.65 -9.16
C THR A 31 -2.95 1.31 -9.61
N LEU A 32 -1.95 1.28 -10.49
CA LEU A 32 -1.32 0.05 -10.95
C LEU A 32 -0.73 -0.75 -9.78
N VAL A 33 -0.02 -0.09 -8.87
CA VAL A 33 0.55 -0.75 -7.68
C VAL A 33 -0.56 -1.32 -6.80
N TYR A 34 -1.67 -0.61 -6.63
CA TYR A 34 -2.84 -1.12 -5.90
C TYR A 34 -3.51 -2.31 -6.60
N THR A 35 -3.58 -2.29 -7.92
CA THR A 35 -4.11 -3.42 -8.71
C THR A 35 -3.23 -4.66 -8.55
N LEU A 36 -1.91 -4.50 -8.65
CA LEU A 36 -0.97 -5.59 -8.43
C LEU A 36 -1.06 -6.13 -7.00
N ASN A 37 -1.28 -5.25 -6.02
CA ASN A 37 -1.44 -5.63 -4.62
C ASN A 37 -2.65 -6.53 -4.42
N PHE A 38 -3.77 -6.15 -5.04
CA PHE A 38 -4.98 -6.94 -5.01
C PHE A 38 -4.82 -8.29 -5.72
N LEU A 39 -4.07 -8.32 -6.82
CA LEU A 39 -3.76 -9.55 -7.55
C LEU A 39 -2.92 -10.51 -6.70
N ASP A 40 -1.85 -10.02 -6.06
CA ASP A 40 -0.97 -10.86 -5.22
C ASP A 40 -1.74 -11.51 -4.05
N ARG A 41 -2.62 -10.74 -3.41
CA ARG A 41 -3.51 -11.27 -2.37
C ARG A 41 -4.46 -12.33 -2.89
N SER A 42 -4.92 -12.21 -4.13
CA SER A 42 -5.82 -13.19 -4.73
C SER A 42 -5.09 -14.48 -5.14
N LEU A 43 -3.83 -14.36 -5.59
CA LEU A 43 -3.02 -15.48 -6.07
C LEU A 43 -2.82 -16.57 -5.01
N ILE A 44 -2.66 -16.21 -3.73
CA ILE A 44 -2.44 -17.22 -2.68
C ILE A 44 -3.61 -18.21 -2.57
N TYR A 45 -4.84 -17.71 -2.68
CA TYR A 45 -6.04 -18.52 -2.55
C TYR A 45 -6.23 -19.47 -3.73
N ILE A 46 -5.81 -19.05 -4.92
CA ILE A 46 -5.80 -19.91 -6.12
C ILE A 46 -4.78 -21.04 -5.92
N LEU A 47 -3.63 -20.74 -5.32
CA LEU A 47 -2.54 -21.70 -5.10
C LEU A 47 -2.74 -22.58 -3.86
N PHE A 48 -3.75 -22.34 -3.02
CA PHE A 48 -4.01 -23.16 -1.84
C PHE A 48 -4.21 -24.64 -2.16
N THR A 49 -4.98 -24.96 -3.20
CA THR A 49 -5.21 -26.36 -3.58
C THR A 49 -3.93 -27.10 -3.98
N PRO A 50 -3.10 -26.58 -4.90
CA PRO A 50 -1.83 -27.24 -5.23
C PRO A 50 -0.85 -27.27 -4.05
N ILE A 51 -0.67 -26.16 -3.32
CA ILE A 51 0.23 -26.09 -2.15
C ILE A 51 -0.19 -27.13 -1.09
N LYS A 52 -1.50 -27.27 -0.82
CA LYS A 52 -2.02 -28.26 0.14
C LYS A 52 -1.65 -29.68 -0.26
N ARG A 53 -1.77 -30.01 -1.55
CA ARG A 53 -1.51 -31.37 -2.06
C ARG A 53 -0.03 -31.70 -2.07
N GLU A 54 0.80 -30.75 -2.50
CA GLU A 54 2.24 -30.95 -2.65
C GLU A 54 2.96 -31.04 -1.30
N MET A 55 2.53 -30.23 -0.33
CA MET A 55 3.16 -30.15 0.99
C MET A 55 2.37 -30.88 2.09
N ALA A 56 1.29 -31.59 1.74
CA ALA A 56 0.38 -32.28 2.66
C ALA A 56 -0.09 -31.40 3.85
N LEU A 57 -0.41 -30.12 3.58
CA LEU A 57 -0.78 -29.16 4.63
C LEU A 57 -2.19 -29.39 5.18
N THR A 58 -2.35 -29.04 6.45
CA THR A 58 -3.65 -28.98 7.12
C THR A 58 -4.43 -27.72 6.73
N ASP A 59 -5.76 -27.75 6.86
CA ASP A 59 -6.61 -26.57 6.63
C ASP A 59 -6.27 -25.40 7.57
N LEU A 60 -5.80 -25.70 8.79
CA LEU A 60 -5.29 -24.69 9.71
C LEU A 60 -4.05 -23.99 9.16
N GLN A 61 -3.10 -24.74 8.59
CA GLN A 61 -1.90 -24.16 7.98
C GLN A 61 -2.24 -23.27 6.79
N LEU A 62 -3.19 -23.66 5.93
CA LEU A 62 -3.66 -22.80 4.84
C LEU A 62 -4.30 -21.50 5.36
N ALA A 63 -5.14 -21.60 6.40
CA ALA A 63 -5.73 -20.41 7.01
C ALA A 63 -4.66 -19.46 7.56
N LEU A 64 -3.64 -20.01 8.22
CA LEU A 64 -2.48 -19.26 8.71
C LEU A 64 -1.69 -18.60 7.57
N LEU A 65 -1.55 -19.29 6.44
CA LEU A 65 -0.80 -18.83 5.28
C LEU A 65 -1.49 -17.68 4.53
N GLY A 66 -2.81 -17.70 4.43
CA GLY A 66 -3.56 -16.66 3.70
C GLY A 66 -3.93 -15.45 4.54
N SER A 67 -4.50 -15.68 5.74
CA SER A 67 -5.08 -14.59 6.54
C SER A 67 -4.15 -14.13 7.65
N THR A 68 -3.59 -15.07 8.41
CA THR A 68 -2.85 -14.74 9.65
C THR A 68 -1.48 -14.13 9.37
N SER A 69 -0.73 -14.69 8.42
CA SER A 69 0.57 -14.19 7.96
C SER A 69 0.48 -12.72 7.53
N PHE A 70 -0.60 -12.37 6.85
CA PHE A 70 -0.84 -11.03 6.35
C PHE A 70 -1.36 -10.10 7.46
N VAL A 71 -2.48 -10.46 8.11
CA VAL A 71 -3.22 -9.57 9.02
C VAL A 71 -2.42 -9.21 10.26
N ILE A 72 -1.72 -10.16 10.88
CA ILE A 72 -0.99 -9.91 12.13
C ILE A 72 0.11 -8.88 11.89
N PHE A 73 0.93 -9.09 10.87
CA PHE A 73 2.07 -8.23 10.61
C PHE A 73 1.66 -6.90 9.98
N TYR A 74 0.66 -6.90 9.10
CA TYR A 74 0.07 -5.66 8.59
C TYR A 74 -0.50 -4.79 9.71
N THR A 75 -1.20 -5.39 10.68
CA THR A 75 -1.83 -4.63 11.79
C THR A 75 -0.78 -4.17 12.81
N LEU A 76 0.15 -5.05 13.20
CA LEU A 76 1.20 -4.71 14.15
C LEU A 76 2.16 -3.65 13.60
N LEU A 77 2.52 -3.76 12.32
CA LEU A 77 3.49 -2.87 11.69
C LEU A 77 2.84 -1.64 11.05
N GLY A 78 1.52 -1.65 10.82
CA GLY A 78 0.79 -0.48 10.32
C GLY A 78 0.92 0.74 11.24
N ILE A 79 0.92 0.54 12.57
CA ILE A 79 1.08 1.63 13.54
C ILE A 79 2.48 2.27 13.49
N PRO A 80 3.60 1.52 13.59
CA PRO A 80 4.93 2.10 13.47
C PRO A 80 5.21 2.64 12.07
N PHE A 81 4.74 2.00 10.99
CA PHE A 81 4.90 2.53 9.65
C PHE A 81 4.07 3.79 9.40
N GLY A 82 2.87 3.91 9.98
CA GLY A 82 2.11 5.15 9.96
C GLY A 82 2.89 6.32 10.58
N ARG A 83 3.49 6.09 11.76
CA ARG A 83 4.35 7.11 12.40
C ARG A 83 5.64 7.39 11.61
N LEU A 84 6.20 6.38 10.95
CA LEU A 84 7.38 6.54 10.13
C LEU A 84 7.07 7.32 8.84
N ALA A 85 5.90 7.09 8.24
CA ALA A 85 5.42 7.77 7.04
C ALA A 85 5.36 9.30 7.21
N ASP A 86 5.03 9.76 8.41
CA ASP A 86 4.98 11.19 8.74
C ASP A 86 6.38 11.83 8.83
N ARG A 87 7.44 11.02 9.02
CA ARG A 87 8.82 11.50 9.22
C ARG A 87 9.75 11.25 8.04
N VAL A 88 9.38 10.38 7.10
CA VAL A 88 10.24 10.00 5.97
C VAL A 88 9.69 10.46 4.62
N ASN A 89 10.54 10.44 3.60
CA ASN A 89 10.11 10.73 2.24
C ASN A 89 9.15 9.63 1.74
N ARG A 90 7.88 9.98 1.62
CA ARG A 90 6.77 9.08 1.25
C ARG A 90 7.06 8.29 -0.04
N LYS A 91 7.69 8.92 -1.05
CA LYS A 91 8.07 8.24 -2.30
C LYS A 91 9.09 7.13 -2.08
N ARG A 92 10.11 7.39 -1.25
CA ARG A 92 11.12 6.37 -0.90
C ARG A 92 10.52 5.24 -0.08
N MET A 93 9.54 5.55 0.78
CA MET A 93 8.87 4.53 1.58
C MET A 93 8.04 3.58 0.71
N ILE A 94 7.27 4.11 -0.24
CA ILE A 94 6.52 3.28 -1.22
C ILE A 94 7.49 2.45 -2.06
N ALA A 95 8.57 3.05 -2.55
CA ALA A 95 9.56 2.33 -3.36
C ALA A 95 10.23 1.19 -2.57
N ALA A 96 10.60 1.42 -1.31
CA ALA A 96 11.18 0.39 -0.45
C ALA A 96 10.19 -0.73 -0.14
N GLY A 97 8.94 -0.39 0.20
CA GLY A 97 7.88 -1.38 0.44
C GLY A 97 7.57 -2.22 -0.80
N LEU A 98 7.48 -1.58 -1.97
CA LEU A 98 7.29 -2.25 -3.25
C LEU A 98 8.47 -3.18 -3.59
N ALA A 99 9.71 -2.76 -3.31
CA ALA A 99 10.89 -3.59 -3.52
C ALA A 99 10.91 -4.82 -2.61
N ILE A 100 10.61 -4.66 -1.32
CA ILE A 100 10.50 -5.76 -0.36
C ILE A 100 9.38 -6.72 -0.80
N TRP A 101 8.20 -6.18 -1.09
CA TRP A 101 7.06 -6.98 -1.54
C TRP A 101 7.39 -7.77 -2.81
N SER A 102 7.96 -7.13 -3.83
CA SER A 102 8.31 -7.79 -5.09
C SER A 102 9.37 -8.88 -4.89
N LEU A 103 10.38 -8.61 -4.06
CA LEU A 103 11.44 -9.57 -3.76
C LEU A 103 10.88 -10.83 -3.09
N PHE A 104 10.10 -10.66 -2.03
CA PHE A 104 9.56 -11.80 -1.29
C PHE A 104 8.42 -12.52 -2.05
N SER A 105 7.69 -11.82 -2.90
CA SER A 105 6.73 -12.47 -3.83
C SER A 105 7.46 -13.38 -4.80
N GLY A 106 8.59 -12.94 -5.36
CA GLY A 106 9.45 -13.77 -6.21
C GLY A 106 10.06 -14.95 -5.46
N LEU A 107 10.58 -14.71 -4.25
CA LEU A 107 11.17 -15.76 -3.40
C LEU A 107 10.17 -16.83 -2.98
N THR A 108 8.87 -16.47 -2.87
CA THR A 108 7.81 -17.44 -2.54
C THR A 108 7.72 -18.56 -3.59
N GLY A 109 8.06 -18.28 -4.85
CA GLY A 109 8.06 -19.29 -5.91
C GLY A 109 9.19 -20.32 -5.81
N PHE A 110 10.20 -20.08 -4.98
CA PHE A 110 11.32 -20.98 -4.72
C PHE A 110 11.22 -21.67 -3.35
N ALA A 111 10.11 -21.49 -2.65
CA ALA A 111 9.94 -22.04 -1.31
C ALA A 111 9.43 -23.49 -1.39
N ASP A 112 10.15 -24.40 -0.73
CA ASP A 112 9.87 -25.84 -0.67
C ASP A 112 9.23 -26.24 0.68
N GLY A 113 9.13 -25.30 1.63
CA GLY A 113 8.56 -25.52 2.96
C GLY A 113 7.42 -24.56 3.35
N PHE A 114 6.50 -25.03 4.21
CA PHE A 114 5.44 -24.19 4.80
C PHE A 114 6.01 -22.93 5.46
N TRP A 115 7.07 -23.08 6.25
CA TRP A 115 7.68 -21.98 6.99
C TRP A 115 8.35 -20.95 6.09
N GLU A 116 8.88 -21.38 4.95
CA GLU A 116 9.48 -20.50 3.95
C GLU A 116 8.41 -19.67 3.25
N ILE A 117 7.32 -20.31 2.80
CA ILE A 117 6.17 -19.61 2.22
C ILE A 117 5.55 -18.66 3.26
N PHE A 118 5.43 -19.11 4.51
CA PHE A 118 4.89 -18.30 5.60
C PHE A 118 5.75 -17.06 5.87
N ALA A 119 7.07 -17.23 5.97
CA ALA A 119 8.00 -16.11 6.17
C ALA A 119 7.96 -15.12 4.99
N CYS A 120 7.94 -15.63 3.76
CA CYS A 120 7.80 -14.77 2.58
C CYS A 120 6.48 -13.99 2.62
N ARG A 121 5.36 -14.64 2.96
CA ARG A 121 4.05 -14.00 3.08
C ARG A 121 4.00 -12.93 4.16
N VAL A 122 4.65 -13.17 5.30
CA VAL A 122 4.82 -12.15 6.34
C VAL A 122 5.55 -10.93 5.79
N MET A 123 6.69 -11.13 5.13
CA MET A 123 7.50 -10.04 4.57
C MET A 123 6.78 -9.28 3.45
N VAL A 124 5.96 -9.97 2.65
CA VAL A 124 5.03 -9.34 1.71
C VAL A 124 4.07 -8.42 2.47
N GLY A 125 3.43 -8.89 3.55
CA GLY A 125 2.55 -8.08 4.40
C GLY A 125 3.24 -6.84 5.00
N VAL A 126 4.51 -6.96 5.39
CA VAL A 126 5.35 -5.83 5.83
C VAL A 126 5.49 -4.78 4.71
N GLY A 127 5.81 -5.20 3.50
CA GLY A 127 5.96 -4.31 2.35
C GLY A 127 4.65 -3.59 2.00
N GLU A 128 3.54 -4.32 1.98
CA GLU A 128 2.21 -3.77 1.69
C GLU A 128 1.74 -2.74 2.72
N ALA A 129 2.11 -2.90 3.99
CA ALA A 129 1.72 -1.98 5.07
C ALA A 129 2.20 -0.54 4.85
N THR A 130 3.26 -0.36 4.05
CA THR A 130 3.78 0.98 3.71
C THR A 130 2.91 1.71 2.68
N LEU A 131 2.14 0.97 1.87
CA LEU A 131 1.45 1.51 0.70
C LEU A 131 0.26 2.39 1.10
N GLY A 132 -0.59 1.91 2.02
CA GLY A 132 -1.82 2.58 2.44
C GLY A 132 -1.62 4.04 2.91
N PRO A 133 -0.86 4.29 4.00
CA PRO A 133 -0.70 5.65 4.53
C PRO A 133 0.08 6.57 3.57
N ALA A 134 1.10 6.05 2.88
CA ALA A 134 1.90 6.85 1.97
C ALA A 134 1.13 7.26 0.71
N ALA A 135 0.35 6.34 0.11
CA ALA A 135 -0.45 6.60 -1.07
C ALA A 135 -1.57 7.61 -0.77
N LEU A 136 -2.29 7.44 0.34
CA LEU A 136 -3.35 8.37 0.75
C LEU A 136 -2.81 9.79 0.98
N SER A 137 -1.63 9.89 1.61
CA SER A 137 -0.97 11.15 1.88
C SER A 137 -0.40 11.82 0.63
N LEU A 138 0.19 11.05 -0.31
CA LEU A 138 0.63 11.55 -1.62
C LEU A 138 -0.53 12.04 -2.48
N LEU A 139 -1.64 11.28 -2.51
CA LEU A 139 -2.82 11.65 -3.27
C LEU A 139 -3.47 12.91 -2.71
N SER A 140 -3.49 13.04 -1.39
CA SER A 140 -3.92 14.27 -0.73
C SER A 140 -3.05 15.44 -1.20
N ASP A 141 -1.73 15.36 -1.13
CA ASP A 141 -0.86 16.49 -1.52
C ASP A 141 -0.94 16.86 -3.01
N TYR A 142 -1.26 15.91 -3.90
CA TYR A 142 -1.26 16.13 -5.36
C TYR A 142 -2.58 16.59 -5.94
N PHE A 143 -3.69 16.44 -5.21
CA PHE A 143 -5.01 16.84 -5.66
C PHE A 143 -5.59 17.95 -4.76
N PRO A 144 -6.08 19.06 -5.35
CA PRO A 144 -6.74 20.13 -4.59
C PRO A 144 -8.01 19.60 -3.90
N LEU A 145 -8.39 20.22 -2.77
CA LEU A 145 -9.50 19.77 -1.90
C LEU A 145 -10.83 19.51 -2.63
N ARG A 146 -11.05 20.14 -3.79
CA ARG A 146 -12.26 20.01 -4.61
C ARG A 146 -12.34 18.69 -5.40
N LEU A 147 -11.22 17.99 -5.57
CA LEU A 147 -11.08 16.74 -6.33
C LEU A 147 -10.70 15.52 -5.47
N ARG A 148 -10.57 15.70 -4.15
CA ARG A 148 -10.37 14.62 -3.16
C ARG A 148 -11.71 14.03 -2.76
#